data_AF-A0A7K3G5K0-F1
#
_entry.id   AF-A0A7K3G5K0-F1
#
_cell.length_a   1.000
_cell.length_b   1.000
_cell.length_c   1.000
_cell.angle_alpha   90.00
_cell.angle_beta   90.00
_cell.angle_gamma   90.00
#
_symmetry.space_group_name_H-M   'P 1'
#
loop_
_entity.id
_entity.type
_entity.pdbx_description
1 polymer ?
#
loop_
_entity_poly.entity_id
_entity_poly.type
_entity_poly.pdbx_seq_one_letter_code
_entity_poly.pdbx_strand_id
1 'polypeptide(L)'
;EQLLRQGVARPVEELAGACAALHAEEHHREAHALLTAFVRVRAPEDAARLAGADPRGLVPQLLDAARAVSGSRERDLLHAFRVAGLAGA
;
A
#
# COMPACT_ATOMS: atom_id res chain seq x y z
N GLU A 1 22.19 10.63 -3.10
CA GLU A 1 20.94 10.16 -2.45
C GLU A 1 19.85 9.61 -3.40
N GLN A 2 19.91 9.82 -4.72
CA GLN A 2 18.87 9.33 -5.66
C GLN A 2 18.88 7.80 -5.86
N LEU A 3 20.05 7.15 -5.77
CA LEU A 3 20.21 5.70 -5.97
C LEU A 3 19.54 4.84 -4.88
N LEU A 4 19.53 5.31 -3.62
CA LEU A 4 18.84 4.60 -2.54
C LEU A 4 17.32 4.64 -2.72
N ARG A 5 16.78 5.71 -3.31
CA ARG A 5 15.36 5.80 -3.66
C ARG A 5 14.99 4.87 -4.81
N GLN A 6 15.89 4.62 -5.76
CA GLN A 6 15.64 3.65 -6.84
C GLN A 6 15.55 2.21 -6.33
N GLY A 7 16.35 1.85 -5.31
CA GLY A 7 16.28 0.54 -4.67
C GLY A 7 15.04 0.32 -3.80
N VAL A 8 14.41 1.39 -3.30
CA VAL A 8 13.14 1.33 -2.55
C VAL A 8 11.93 1.43 -3.48
N ALA A 9 12.04 2.15 -4.60
CA ALA A 9 10.99 2.26 -5.60
C ALA A 9 10.75 0.93 -6.33
N ARG A 10 11.78 0.33 -6.95
CA ARG A 10 11.65 -0.95 -7.70
C ARG A 10 10.84 -2.05 -6.99
N PRO A 11 11.06 -2.34 -5.70
CA PRO A 11 10.29 -3.35 -4.99
C PRO A 11 8.82 -2.94 -4.74
N VAL A 12 8.49 -1.64 -4.70
CA VAL A 12 7.10 -1.15 -4.61
C VAL A 12 6.37 -1.36 -5.93
N GLU A 13 6.99 -1.06 -7.07
CA GLU A 13 6.37 -1.32 -8.38
C GLU A 13 6.21 -2.82 -8.68
N GLU A 14 7.19 -3.65 -8.30
CA GLU A 14 7.06 -5.11 -8.38
C GLU A 14 5.96 -5.64 -7.43
N LEU A 15 5.80 -5.08 -6.23
CA LEU A 15 4.69 -5.44 -5.34
C LEU A 15 3.34 -5.00 -5.88
N ALA A 16 3.26 -3.82 -6.51
CA ALA A 16 2.04 -3.32 -7.14
C ALA A 16 1.55 -4.29 -8.21
N GLY A 17 2.47 -4.76 -9.07
CA GLY A 17 2.18 -5.78 -10.07
C GLY A 17 1.73 -7.11 -9.45
N ALA A 18 2.38 -7.57 -8.38
CA ALA A 18 1.99 -8.78 -7.67
C ALA A 18 0.61 -8.67 -7.02
N CYS A 19 0.28 -7.53 -6.40
CA CYS A 19 -1.04 -7.29 -5.81
C CYS A 19 -2.13 -7.21 -6.88
N ALA A 20 -1.85 -6.57 -8.02
CA ALA A 20 -2.77 -6.52 -9.16
C ALA A 20 -3.04 -7.92 -9.75
N ALA A 21 -2.01 -8.77 -9.86
CA ALA A 21 -2.15 -10.15 -10.31
C ALA A 21 -2.98 -11.01 -9.33
N LEU A 22 -2.73 -10.89 -8.02
CA LEU A 22 -3.49 -11.60 -6.99
C LEU A 22 -4.96 -11.16 -6.93
N HIS A 23 -5.26 -9.91 -7.28
CA HIS A 23 -6.64 -9.41 -7.33
C HIS A 23 -7.39 -9.93 -8.56
N ALA A 24 -6.70 -10.13 -9.69
CA ALA A 24 -7.28 -10.68 -10.91
C ALA A 24 -7.69 -12.16 -10.77
N GLU A 25 -7.09 -12.89 -9.83
CA GLU A 25 -7.37 -14.32 -9.57
C GLU A 25 -8.36 -14.58 -8.40
N GLU A 26 -9.07 -13.57 -7.90
CA GLU A 26 -10.05 -13.67 -6.78
C GLU A 26 -9.46 -14.16 -5.43
N HIS A 27 -8.13 -14.14 -5.27
CA HIS A 27 -7.44 -14.55 -4.04
C HIS A 27 -7.42 -13.44 -2.96
N HIS A 28 -8.61 -12.93 -2.61
CA HIS A 28 -8.77 -11.77 -1.74
C HIS A 28 -8.12 -11.91 -0.35
N ARG A 29 -8.06 -13.14 0.21
CA ARG A 29 -7.43 -13.38 1.52
C ARG A 29 -5.90 -13.27 1.49
N GLU A 30 -5.27 -13.80 0.46
CA GLU A 30 -3.81 -13.79 0.32
C GLU A 30 -3.30 -12.38 0.01
N ALA A 31 -4.01 -11.66 -0.87
CA ALA A 31 -3.76 -10.25 -1.13
C ALA A 31 -3.86 -9.42 0.17
N HIS A 32 -4.92 -9.60 0.97
CA HIS A 32 -5.07 -8.89 2.24
C HIS A 32 -3.96 -9.22 3.24
N ALA A 33 -3.55 -10.49 3.34
CA ALA A 33 -2.44 -10.90 4.21
C ALA A 33 -1.11 -10.25 3.80
N LEU A 34 -0.83 -10.19 2.49
CA LEU A 34 0.35 -9.54 1.94
C LEU A 34 0.36 -8.03 2.23
N LEU A 35 -0.77 -7.34 1.99
CA LEU A 35 -0.91 -5.91 2.29
C LEU A 35 -0.77 -5.63 3.79
N THR A 36 -1.32 -6.50 4.65
CA THR A 36 -1.15 -6.41 6.11
C THR A 36 0.32 -6.54 6.51
N ALA A 37 1.04 -7.50 5.93
CA ALA A 37 2.48 -7.66 6.18
C ALA A 37 3.28 -6.44 5.68
N PHE A 38 2.94 -5.93 4.49
CA PHE A 38 3.56 -4.73 3.94
C PHE A 38 3.37 -3.52 4.86
N VAL A 39 2.14 -3.23 5.29
CA VAL A 39 1.83 -2.11 6.19
C VAL A 39 2.50 -2.24 7.54
N ARG A 40 2.78 -3.47 8.03
CA ARG A 40 3.54 -3.68 9.28
C ARG A 40 5.00 -3.26 9.16
N VAL A 41 5.65 -3.59 8.05
CA VAL A 41 7.10 -3.48 7.87
C VAL A 41 7.53 -2.18 7.21
N ARG A 42 6.71 -1.64 6.30
CA ARG A 42 7.05 -0.48 5.48
C ARG A 42 6.54 0.83 6.04
N ALA A 43 7.14 1.92 5.57
CA ALA A 43 6.73 3.26 5.96
C ALA A 43 5.38 3.63 5.31
N PRO A 44 4.56 4.49 5.93
CA PRO A 44 3.29 4.96 5.36
C PRO A 44 3.43 5.54 3.94
N GLU A 45 4.56 6.18 3.64
CA GLU A 45 4.84 6.76 2.33
C GLU A 45 5.07 5.71 1.24
N ASP A 46 5.57 4.52 1.60
CA ASP A 46 5.67 3.39 0.67
C ASP A 46 4.28 2.88 0.30
N ALA A 47 3.34 2.86 1.25
CA ALA A 47 1.94 2.51 0.99
C ALA A 47 1.25 3.55 0.10
N ALA A 48 1.54 4.84 0.28
CA ALA A 48 1.06 5.90 -0.60
C ALA A 48 1.61 5.75 -2.04
N ARG A 49 2.88 5.39 -2.19
CA ARG A 49 3.46 5.08 -3.51
C ARG A 49 2.78 3.87 -4.16
N LEU A 50 2.59 2.79 -3.40
CA LEU A 50 1.90 1.58 -3.87
C LEU A 50 0.47 1.90 -4.32
N ALA A 51 -0.28 2.65 -3.51
CA ALA A 51 -1.64 3.09 -3.82
C ALA A 51 -1.70 3.96 -5.08
N GLY A 52 -0.65 4.70 -5.43
CA GLY A 52 -0.58 5.50 -6.65
C GLY A 52 -0.71 4.70 -7.95
N ALA A 53 -0.42 3.38 -7.93
CA ALA A 53 -0.55 2.51 -9.10
C ALA A 53 -2.02 2.20 -9.46
N ASP A 54 -2.86 2.02 -8.45
CA ASP A 54 -4.31 1.87 -8.59
C ASP A 54 -5.00 2.46 -7.35
N PRO A 55 -5.26 3.78 -7.35
CA PRO A 55 -5.83 4.44 -6.18
C PRO A 55 -7.19 3.86 -5.78
N ARG A 56 -8.04 3.52 -6.76
CA ARG A 56 -9.39 3.03 -6.51
C ARG A 56 -9.41 1.63 -5.91
N GLY A 57 -8.53 0.75 -6.39
CA GLY A 57 -8.43 -0.61 -5.88
C GLY A 57 -7.63 -0.70 -4.58
N LEU A 58 -6.51 0.02 -4.47
CA LEU A 58 -5.53 -0.20 -3.39
C LEU A 58 -5.74 0.68 -2.16
N VAL A 59 -6.26 1.91 -2.29
CA VAL A 59 -6.49 2.78 -1.11
C VAL A 59 -7.41 2.12 -0.09
N PRO A 60 -8.59 1.57 -0.46
CA PRO A 60 -9.47 0.92 0.50
C PRO A 60 -8.80 -0.31 1.17
N GLN A 61 -8.12 -1.13 0.37
CA GLN A 61 -7.47 -2.36 0.86
C GLN A 61 -6.31 -2.06 1.83
N LEU A 62 -5.53 -1.01 1.57
CA LEU A 62 -4.44 -0.58 2.44
C LEU A 62 -4.96 0.01 3.76
N LEU A 63 -6.10 0.71 3.75
CA LEU A 63 -6.74 1.19 4.98
C LEU A 63 -7.28 0.04 5.82
N ASP A 64 -7.93 -0.95 5.20
CA ASP A 64 -8.41 -2.15 5.88
C ASP A 64 -7.25 -2.95 6.50
N ALA A 65 -6.18 -3.16 5.74
CA ALA A 65 -4.96 -3.79 6.23
C ALA A 65 -4.36 -3.02 7.42
N ALA A 66 -4.30 -1.68 7.35
CA ALA A 66 -3.79 -0.84 8.43
C ALA A 66 -4.62 -0.93 9.70
N ARG A 67 -5.95 -0.92 9.55
CA ARG A 67 -6.90 -1.08 10.65
C ARG A 67 -6.72 -2.43 11.36
N ALA A 68 -6.46 -3.49 10.60
CA ALA A 68 -6.15 -4.81 11.14
C ALA A 68 -4.80 -4.86 11.90
N VAL A 69 -3.87 -3.94 11.61
CA VAL A 69 -2.60 -3.81 12.34
C VAL A 69 -2.79 -3.00 13.62
N SER A 70 -3.27 -1.75 13.52
CA SER A 70 -3.66 -0.90 14.65
C SER A 70 -4.31 0.40 14.17
N GLY A 71 -5.13 1.02 15.03
CA GLY A 71 -5.69 2.35 14.75
C GLY A 71 -4.64 3.46 14.56
N SER A 72 -3.44 3.32 15.13
CA SER A 72 -2.33 4.27 14.87
C SER A 72 -1.83 4.14 13.44
N ARG A 73 -1.64 2.92 12.93
CA ARG A 73 -1.23 2.70 11.54
C ARG A 73 -2.26 3.17 10.54
N GLU A 74 -3.54 3.01 10.84
CA GLU A 74 -4.62 3.57 10.01
C GLU A 74 -4.50 5.09 9.89
N ARG A 75 -4.28 5.81 11.00
CA ARG A 75 -4.11 7.27 10.98
C ARG A 75 -2.86 7.71 10.23
N ASP A 76 -1.75 6.99 10.38
CA ASP A 76 -0.51 7.28 9.67
C ASP A 76 -0.70 7.13 8.15
N LEU A 77 -1.40 6.08 7.70
CA LEU A 77 -1.71 5.89 6.28
C LEU A 77 -2.69 6.94 5.74
N LEU A 78 -3.74 7.28 6.50
CA LEU A 78 -4.64 8.37 6.13
C LEU A 78 -3.89 9.70 5.98
N HIS A 79 -2.89 9.96 6.83
CA HIS A 79 -2.03 11.13 6.70
C HIS A 79 -1.18 11.06 5.42
N ALA A 80 -0.51 9.94 5.17
CA ALA A 80 0.32 9.76 3.97
C ALA A 80 -0.50 9.87 2.68
N PHE A 81 -1.70 9.30 2.62
CA PHE A 81 -2.60 9.43 1.47
C PHE A 81 -3.06 10.86 1.25
N ARG A 82 -3.34 11.62 2.32
CA ARG A 82 -3.67 13.05 2.18
C ARG A 82 -2.50 13.84 1.60
N VAL A 83 -1.29 13.60 2.11
CA VAL A 83 -0.06 14.25 1.59
C VAL A 83 0.19 13.89 0.12
N ALA A 84 -0.11 12.65 -0.26
CA ALA A 84 0.04 12.17 -1.64
C ALA A 84 -1.12 12.58 -2.58
N GLY A 85 -2.16 13.25 -2.09
CA GLY A 85 -3.33 13.63 -2.90
C GLY A 85 -4.27 12.46 -3.25
N LEU A 86 -4.19 11.35 -2.51
CA LEU A 86 -5.01 10.15 -2.69
C LEU A 86 -6.25 10.11 -1.78
N ALA A 87 -6.45 11.15 -0.96
CA ALA A 87 -7.62 11.25 -0.09
C ALA A 87 -8.89 11.52 -0.94
N GLY A 88 -9.72 10.49 -1.11
CA GLY A 88 -10.97 10.55 -1.87
C GLY A 88 -10.94 9.89 -3.26
N ALA A 89 -9.88 9.14 -3.57
CA ALA A 89 -9.77 8.32 -4.77
C ALA A 89 -10.64 7.05 -4.72
#